data_AF-A0A5C5XR49-F1
#
_entry.id   AF-A0A5C5XR49-F1
#
_cell.length_a   1.000
_cell.length_b   1.000
_cell.length_c   1.000
_cell.angle_alpha   90.00
_cell.angle_beta   90.00
_cell.angle_gamma   90.00
#
_symmetry.space_group_name_H-M   'P 1'
#
loop_
_entity.id
_entity.type
_entity.pdbx_description
1 polymer ?
#
loop_
_entity_poly.entity_id
_entity_poly.type
_entity_poly.pdbx_seq_one_letter_code
_entity_poly.pdbx_strand_id
1 'polypeptide(L)'
;MLNRTPLLLALAASLHAPTSLWAEATVSVGHQSERRADARFQIPEMESPVQGDAGEEGTWAVVSGTPDRAGGGLTKLNDGQLPRLSDQPSENFFFAPATDGGRLLLDLERSIELAEIRSYSWHPSERSPQVYTVYGCDPPAEDQRERQIDNDGSFQLKPAAETDPESCGWTKIASINTRGPKVDRRLRPSDNSKVDRRLRPSERNNADRRLRPSERNNVDRRLRPSRENTASQPLRPATVGGQVGVKIANNDEDSRSPLGRFRYLLFEIQPAEPGARFSNTFFSEIDVLEKGAAVTPAHSIDVEGIATFEIESGEYEFVMDTSDCSDLTRWAEQELAPVVQQWYPKVVELLASDGYEAPQSFRIHISSAMDGVAATSGTNVTCSADWYRRNLQGEAKGATVHELVHVVQQYGNARRTNPQAKRTPGWVVEGIADYVRWHLYEPESVGGGVARRRPSSLRYDASYRDTAAFLAWVIDEGNPDLLAQLNAAARTGTYTDAFWRKTTGSTAQQLSDAWHAELDPKPAAQD
;
A
#
# COMPACT_ATOMS: atom_id res chain seq x y z
N MET A 1 88.44 -17.69 -28.43
CA MET A 1 88.30 -16.23 -28.46
C MET A 1 87.05 -15.86 -29.25
N LEU A 2 86.14 -15.14 -28.58
CA LEU A 2 85.08 -14.25 -29.05
C LEU A 2 84.04 -14.72 -30.11
N ASN A 3 82.87 -15.04 -29.56
CA ASN A 3 81.51 -14.83 -30.05
C ASN A 3 81.31 -13.55 -30.89
N ARG A 4 80.54 -13.66 -31.98
CA ARG A 4 79.69 -12.58 -32.51
C ARG A 4 78.39 -13.14 -33.09
N THR A 5 77.30 -12.89 -32.36
CA THR A 5 75.88 -13.02 -32.76
C THR A 5 75.45 -11.74 -33.48
N PRO A 6 74.60 -11.76 -34.53
CA PRO A 6 73.99 -10.56 -35.07
C PRO A 6 72.73 -10.19 -34.28
N LEU A 7 72.59 -8.90 -34.01
CA LEU A 7 71.49 -8.25 -33.32
C LEU A 7 70.30 -8.07 -34.29
N LEU A 8 69.18 -8.75 -34.04
CA LEU A 8 67.90 -8.47 -34.68
C LEU A 8 67.12 -7.47 -33.81
N LEU A 9 66.87 -6.27 -34.33
CA LEU A 9 65.93 -5.30 -33.74
C LEU A 9 64.51 -5.87 -33.86
N ALA A 10 63.90 -6.21 -32.74
CA ALA A 10 62.45 -6.46 -32.67
C ALA A 10 61.73 -5.14 -32.37
N LEU A 11 60.90 -4.70 -33.31
CA LEU A 11 59.97 -3.59 -33.14
C LEU A 11 58.84 -4.07 -32.21
N ALA A 12 58.81 -3.61 -30.96
CA ALA A 12 57.72 -3.87 -30.05
C ALA A 12 56.54 -2.94 -30.38
N ALA A 13 55.55 -3.45 -31.13
CA ALA A 13 54.25 -2.81 -31.25
C ALA A 13 53.48 -3.05 -29.95
N SER A 14 53.38 -2.03 -29.11
CA SER A 14 52.52 -2.02 -27.93
C SER A 14 51.05 -1.95 -28.38
N LEU A 15 50.39 -3.11 -28.42
CA LEU A 15 48.92 -3.19 -28.46
C LEU A 15 48.39 -2.54 -27.18
N HIS A 16 47.95 -1.28 -27.29
CA HIS A 16 47.09 -0.68 -26.28
C HIS A 16 45.68 -1.24 -26.52
N ALA A 17 45.27 -2.20 -25.68
CA ALA A 17 43.86 -2.53 -25.58
C ALA A 17 43.13 -1.28 -25.07
N PRO A 18 42.08 -0.78 -25.74
CA PRO A 18 41.29 0.30 -25.19
C PRO A 18 40.51 -0.27 -23.98
N THR A 19 40.99 0.02 -22.77
CA THR A 19 40.18 -0.07 -21.56
C THR A 19 39.08 0.99 -21.70
N SER A 20 37.95 0.59 -22.25
CA SER A 20 36.75 1.41 -22.22
C SER A 20 36.27 1.42 -20.77
N LEU A 21 36.57 2.48 -20.04
CA LEU A 21 35.91 2.78 -18.77
C LEU A 21 34.46 3.10 -19.11
N TRP A 22 33.59 2.09 -19.08
CA TRP A 22 32.15 2.32 -19.05
C TRP A 22 31.84 3.07 -17.75
N ALA A 23 31.13 4.19 -17.85
CA ALA A 23 30.62 4.88 -16.67
C ALA A 23 29.73 3.90 -15.88
N GLU A 24 29.85 3.88 -14.56
CA GLU A 24 29.00 3.04 -13.71
C GLU A 24 27.56 3.59 -13.77
N ALA A 25 26.60 2.71 -14.08
CA ALA A 25 25.20 3.08 -14.13
C ALA A 25 24.75 3.69 -12.80
N THR A 26 24.04 4.81 -12.86
CA THR A 26 23.48 5.48 -11.69
C THR A 26 22.03 5.05 -11.52
N VAL A 27 21.65 4.85 -10.25
CA VAL A 27 20.31 4.47 -9.84
C VAL A 27 19.66 5.63 -9.09
N SER A 28 18.51 6.10 -9.61
CA SER A 28 17.63 7.05 -8.93
C SER A 28 16.36 6.35 -8.48
N VAL A 29 15.83 6.72 -7.31
CA VAL A 29 14.65 6.07 -6.73
C VAL A 29 13.68 7.14 -6.25
N GLY A 30 12.45 7.08 -6.74
CA GLY A 30 11.33 7.89 -6.28
C GLY A 30 10.38 7.07 -5.41
N HIS A 31 9.77 7.70 -4.40
CA HIS A 31 8.75 7.09 -3.56
C HIS A 31 7.57 8.04 -3.36
N GLN A 32 6.36 7.51 -3.55
CA GLN A 32 5.11 8.16 -3.15
C GLN A 32 4.47 7.31 -2.06
N SER A 33 4.11 7.94 -0.94
CA SER A 33 3.48 7.20 0.16
C SER A 33 2.13 6.66 -0.25
N GLU A 34 1.69 5.56 0.39
CA GLU A 34 0.36 4.99 0.11
C GLU A 34 -0.77 6.01 0.24
N ARG A 35 -0.67 6.96 1.18
CA ARG A 35 -1.64 8.04 1.34
C ARG A 35 -1.76 8.93 0.09
N ARG A 36 -0.67 9.13 -0.64
CA ARG A 36 -0.59 10.08 -1.77
C ARG A 36 -0.49 9.40 -3.13
N ALA A 37 -0.36 8.08 -3.16
CA ALA A 37 -0.24 7.29 -4.37
C ALA A 37 -1.61 7.19 -5.06
N ASP A 38 -1.63 7.41 -6.37
CA ASP A 38 -2.84 7.30 -7.17
C ASP A 38 -2.53 6.86 -8.60
N ALA A 39 -3.57 6.59 -9.39
CA ALA A 39 -3.48 6.06 -10.75
C ALA A 39 -2.68 6.93 -11.74
N ARG A 40 -2.32 8.18 -11.38
CA ARG A 40 -1.52 9.07 -12.22
C ARG A 40 -0.03 8.78 -12.16
N PHE A 41 0.43 7.96 -11.20
CA PHE A 41 1.85 7.62 -11.00
C PHE A 41 2.77 8.85 -10.94
N GLN A 42 2.30 9.91 -10.26
CA GLN A 42 3.09 11.11 -10.02
C GLN A 42 4.01 10.89 -8.81
N ILE A 43 5.16 10.28 -9.08
CA ILE A 43 6.17 9.96 -8.07
C ILE A 43 7.16 11.13 -7.98
N PRO A 44 7.40 11.70 -6.78
CA PRO A 44 8.37 12.78 -6.60
C PRO A 44 9.76 12.40 -7.14
N GLU A 45 10.39 13.32 -7.88
CA GLU A 45 11.75 13.17 -8.44
C GLU A 45 11.91 11.99 -9.40
N MET A 46 10.81 11.51 -9.97
CA MET A 46 10.78 10.42 -10.96
C MET A 46 9.90 10.81 -12.13
N GLU A 47 10.37 10.54 -13.34
CA GLU A 47 9.56 10.69 -14.55
C GLU A 47 8.41 9.68 -14.54
N SER A 48 7.26 10.04 -15.13
CA SER A 48 6.13 9.13 -15.27
C SER A 48 6.45 7.98 -16.25
N PRO A 49 5.78 6.82 -16.12
CA PRO A 49 5.86 5.74 -17.10
C PRO A 49 5.51 6.25 -18.51
N VAL A 50 6.06 5.63 -19.54
CA VAL A 50 5.91 6.08 -20.93
C VAL A 50 5.33 5.01 -21.87
N GLN A 51 4.99 5.42 -23.08
CA GLN A 51 4.66 4.57 -24.23
C GLN A 51 5.55 4.95 -25.40
N GLY A 52 5.66 4.04 -26.37
CA GLY A 52 6.54 4.15 -27.53
C GLY A 52 8.01 3.91 -27.20
N ASP A 53 8.31 3.34 -26.04
CA ASP A 53 9.66 2.90 -25.68
C ASP A 53 9.97 1.54 -26.33
N ALA A 54 11.24 1.12 -26.28
CA ALA A 54 11.68 -0.12 -26.94
C ALA A 54 11.14 -1.38 -26.23
N GLY A 55 10.70 -1.26 -24.98
CA GLY A 55 10.10 -2.34 -24.21
C GLY A 55 8.70 -2.71 -24.70
N GLU A 56 7.91 -1.74 -25.20
CA GLU A 56 6.54 -1.97 -25.70
C GLU A 56 6.48 -3.01 -26.84
N GLU A 57 7.45 -2.97 -27.76
CA GLU A 57 7.57 -3.94 -28.86
C GLU A 57 8.22 -5.26 -28.43
N GLY A 58 8.79 -5.31 -27.23
CA GLY A 58 9.59 -6.43 -26.74
C GLY A 58 8.75 -7.62 -26.26
N THR A 59 9.35 -8.82 -26.37
CA THR A 59 8.72 -10.06 -25.92
C THR A 59 9.29 -10.48 -24.55
N TRP A 60 8.44 -10.55 -23.55
CA TRP A 60 8.78 -11.06 -22.22
C TRP A 60 8.63 -12.59 -22.11
N ALA A 61 9.52 -13.23 -21.37
CA ALA A 61 9.45 -14.64 -21.03
C ALA A 61 9.92 -14.92 -19.60
N VAL A 62 9.26 -15.85 -18.92
CA VAL A 62 9.75 -16.40 -17.65
C VAL A 62 10.87 -17.40 -17.95
N VAL A 63 12.06 -17.13 -17.40
CA VAL A 63 13.20 -18.06 -17.44
C VAL A 63 13.17 -18.97 -16.21
N SER A 64 12.85 -18.40 -15.04
CA SER A 64 12.68 -19.15 -13.79
C SER A 64 11.68 -18.45 -12.86
N GLY A 65 11.18 -19.19 -11.86
CA GLY A 65 10.12 -18.73 -10.97
C GLY A 65 8.72 -19.06 -11.51
N THR A 66 7.71 -18.90 -10.66
CA THR A 66 6.31 -19.18 -11.00
C THR A 66 5.50 -17.89 -10.88
N PRO A 67 4.97 -17.34 -11.99
CA PRO A 67 4.03 -16.21 -11.90
C PRO A 67 2.81 -16.54 -11.04
N ASP A 68 2.31 -15.57 -10.29
CA ASP A 68 1.07 -15.76 -9.56
C ASP A 68 -0.13 -15.78 -10.52
N ARG A 69 -1.07 -16.71 -10.28
CA ARG A 69 -2.31 -16.85 -11.06
C ARG A 69 -3.26 -15.65 -10.93
N ALA A 70 -3.12 -14.85 -9.87
CA ALA A 70 -3.90 -13.63 -9.69
C ALA A 70 -3.29 -12.44 -10.44
N GLY A 71 -2.03 -12.55 -10.88
CA GLY A 71 -1.34 -11.54 -11.68
C GLY A 71 -1.91 -11.39 -13.09
N GLY A 72 -1.74 -10.22 -13.69
CA GLY A 72 -2.15 -9.94 -15.07
C GLY A 72 -1.33 -10.63 -16.15
N GLY A 73 -0.24 -11.30 -15.78
CA GLY A 73 0.68 -11.95 -16.71
C GLY A 73 1.82 -11.03 -17.17
N LEU A 74 2.66 -11.54 -18.08
CA LEU A 74 3.90 -10.86 -18.51
C LEU A 74 3.66 -9.58 -19.31
N THR A 75 2.50 -9.44 -19.96
CA THR A 75 2.18 -8.24 -20.75
C THR A 75 2.07 -6.99 -19.88
N LYS A 76 1.83 -7.14 -18.56
CA LYS A 76 1.76 -6.02 -17.60
C LYS A 76 3.11 -5.37 -17.29
N LEU A 77 4.18 -5.82 -17.94
CA LEU A 77 5.49 -5.21 -17.82
C LEU A 77 5.75 -4.16 -18.91
N ASN A 78 4.93 -4.13 -19.96
CA ASN A 78 5.15 -3.29 -21.15
C ASN A 78 3.87 -3.01 -21.96
N ASP A 79 2.68 -3.08 -21.38
CA ASP A 79 1.43 -2.80 -22.12
C ASP A 79 1.04 -1.32 -22.07
N GLY A 80 1.85 -0.47 -21.42
CA GLY A 80 1.61 0.95 -21.26
C GLY A 80 0.35 1.27 -20.45
N GLN A 81 -0.23 0.29 -19.72
CA GLN A 81 -1.41 0.46 -18.88
C GLN A 81 -1.03 0.37 -17.41
N LEU A 82 -1.36 1.43 -16.66
CA LEU A 82 -1.02 1.50 -15.24
C LEU A 82 -2.19 1.03 -14.36
N PRO A 83 -1.92 0.37 -13.22
CA PRO A 83 -2.95 0.01 -12.26
C PRO A 83 -3.65 1.26 -11.70
N ARG A 84 -4.93 1.11 -11.36
CA ARG A 84 -5.81 2.15 -10.78
C ARG A 84 -5.90 2.09 -9.26
N LEU A 85 -5.37 1.02 -8.70
CA LEU A 85 -5.56 0.56 -7.34
C LEU A 85 -4.21 0.09 -6.80
N SER A 86 -3.94 0.38 -5.53
CA SER A 86 -2.70 -0.02 -4.89
C SER A 86 -2.57 -1.54 -4.80
N ASP A 87 -3.65 -2.28 -4.56
CA ASP A 87 -3.66 -3.74 -4.64
C ASP A 87 -4.53 -4.19 -5.83
N GLN A 88 -3.95 -4.17 -7.03
CA GLN A 88 -4.62 -4.61 -8.26
C GLN A 88 -3.84 -5.74 -8.96
N PRO A 89 -3.98 -7.00 -8.49
CA PRO A 89 -3.26 -8.12 -9.06
C PRO A 89 -3.38 -8.25 -10.58
N SER A 90 -4.57 -8.02 -11.15
CA SER A 90 -4.81 -8.17 -12.59
C SER A 90 -4.07 -7.17 -13.48
N GLU A 91 -3.60 -6.04 -12.92
CA GLU A 91 -2.87 -4.99 -13.63
C GLU A 91 -1.40 -4.93 -13.22
N ASN A 92 -0.89 -5.99 -12.58
CA ASN A 92 0.51 -6.08 -12.19
C ASN A 92 1.06 -7.48 -12.50
N PHE A 93 2.36 -7.54 -12.74
CA PHE A 93 3.11 -8.80 -12.72
C PHE A 93 3.75 -9.02 -11.34
N PHE A 94 3.65 -10.25 -10.84
CA PHE A 94 4.38 -10.69 -9.64
C PHE A 94 4.51 -12.22 -9.60
N PHE A 95 5.56 -12.71 -8.92
CA PHE A 95 5.74 -14.13 -8.67
C PHE A 95 4.86 -14.64 -7.52
N ALA A 96 4.54 -15.93 -7.56
CA ALA A 96 3.68 -16.62 -6.60
C ALA A 96 4.19 -16.50 -5.15
N PRO A 97 3.31 -16.62 -4.14
CA PRO A 97 3.66 -16.40 -2.74
C PRO A 97 4.62 -17.48 -2.23
N ALA A 98 5.45 -17.13 -1.25
CA ALA A 98 6.47 -18.02 -0.65
C ALA A 98 7.45 -18.64 -1.68
N THR A 99 7.84 -17.84 -2.67
CA THR A 99 8.91 -18.17 -3.63
C THR A 99 10.06 -17.17 -3.52
N ASP A 100 11.23 -17.55 -4.02
CA ASP A 100 12.45 -16.71 -4.02
C ASP A 100 12.50 -15.70 -5.18
N GLY A 101 11.36 -15.44 -5.84
CA GLY A 101 11.28 -14.64 -7.05
C GLY A 101 11.56 -15.45 -8.30
N GLY A 102 12.32 -14.90 -9.23
CA GLY A 102 12.58 -15.55 -10.52
C GLY A 102 13.35 -14.69 -11.51
N ARG A 103 13.54 -15.21 -12.72
CA ARG A 103 14.20 -14.52 -13.83
C ARG A 103 13.25 -14.26 -14.97
N LEU A 104 13.25 -13.03 -15.46
CA LEU A 104 12.51 -12.61 -16.63
C LEU A 104 13.48 -12.22 -17.74
N LEU A 105 13.22 -12.69 -18.96
CA LEU A 105 13.93 -12.31 -20.17
C LEU A 105 13.04 -11.37 -20.99
N LEU A 106 13.61 -10.26 -21.45
CA LEU A 106 13.05 -9.38 -22.45
C LEU A 106 13.89 -9.48 -23.72
N ASP A 107 13.29 -9.90 -24.84
CA ASP A 107 13.85 -9.73 -26.19
C ASP A 107 13.29 -8.44 -26.78
N LEU A 108 14.16 -7.45 -27.04
CA LEU A 108 13.77 -6.17 -27.66
C LEU A 108 13.56 -6.27 -29.17
N GLU A 109 13.60 -7.49 -29.73
CA GLU A 109 13.50 -7.84 -31.17
C GLU A 109 14.64 -7.31 -32.05
N ARG A 110 15.37 -6.29 -31.57
CA ARG A 110 16.54 -5.67 -32.22
C ARG A 110 17.55 -5.18 -31.18
N SER A 111 18.80 -5.05 -31.60
CA SER A 111 19.84 -4.43 -30.78
C SER A 111 19.69 -2.91 -30.76
N ILE A 112 19.58 -2.32 -29.57
CA ILE A 112 19.38 -0.88 -29.33
C ILE A 112 20.56 -0.24 -28.62
N GLU A 113 20.76 1.07 -28.78
CA GLU A 113 21.59 1.85 -27.85
C GLU A 113 20.77 2.18 -26.60
N LEU A 114 20.84 1.33 -25.58
CA LEU A 114 20.05 1.48 -24.35
C LEU A 114 20.48 2.74 -23.60
N ALA A 115 19.59 3.70 -23.42
CA ALA A 115 19.86 4.92 -22.67
C ALA A 115 19.45 4.78 -21.21
N GLU A 116 18.27 4.19 -20.97
CA GLU A 116 17.65 4.20 -19.66
C GLU A 116 16.69 3.00 -19.48
N ILE A 117 16.61 2.49 -18.25
CA ILE A 117 15.57 1.56 -17.81
C ILE A 117 14.80 2.23 -16.68
N ARG A 118 13.47 2.24 -16.76
CA ARG A 118 12.60 2.67 -15.64
C ARG A 118 11.71 1.53 -15.21
N SER A 119 11.51 1.35 -13.91
CA SER A 119 10.57 0.34 -13.41
C SER A 119 9.70 0.90 -12.31
N TYR A 120 8.42 0.52 -12.36
CA TYR A 120 7.38 1.05 -11.49
C TYR A 120 6.67 -0.07 -10.76
N SER A 121 6.28 0.21 -9.51
CA SER A 121 5.50 -0.71 -8.68
C SER A 121 4.54 0.05 -7.78
N TRP A 122 3.40 -0.55 -7.46
CA TRP A 122 2.43 -0.02 -6.51
C TRP A 122 1.83 -1.14 -5.65
N HIS A 123 1.93 -1.00 -4.32
CA HIS A 123 1.23 -1.86 -3.37
C HIS A 123 1.06 -1.17 -2.02
N PRO A 124 -0.01 -1.42 -1.23
CA PRO A 124 -0.16 -0.87 0.12
C PRO A 124 0.80 -1.45 1.17
N SER A 125 1.68 -2.39 0.79
CA SER A 125 2.49 -3.16 1.73
C SER A 125 3.94 -3.35 1.26
N GLU A 126 4.70 -4.24 1.91
CA GLU A 126 6.05 -4.69 1.56
C GLU A 126 6.20 -5.30 0.16
N ARG A 127 5.15 -5.34 -0.64
CA ARG A 127 5.17 -5.74 -2.05
C ARG A 127 5.35 -4.55 -3.00
N SER A 128 5.47 -3.32 -2.50
CA SER A 128 5.84 -2.16 -3.32
C SER A 128 7.35 -2.02 -3.57
N PRO A 129 8.27 -2.31 -2.62
CA PRO A 129 9.70 -2.20 -2.89
C PRO A 129 10.15 -3.20 -3.96
N GLN A 130 11.19 -2.82 -4.71
CA GLN A 130 11.75 -3.54 -5.84
C GLN A 130 13.16 -4.03 -5.44
N VAL A 131 13.43 -5.32 -5.66
CA VAL A 131 14.75 -5.93 -5.46
C VAL A 131 15.06 -6.79 -6.67
N TYR A 132 15.99 -6.34 -7.51
CA TYR A 132 16.40 -7.09 -8.70
C TYR A 132 17.80 -6.69 -9.19
N THR A 133 18.42 -7.54 -9.99
CA THR A 133 19.60 -7.18 -10.80
C THR A 133 19.22 -7.29 -12.28
N VAL A 134 19.63 -6.31 -13.07
CA VAL A 134 19.43 -6.31 -14.52
C VAL A 134 20.75 -6.50 -15.26
N TYR A 135 20.71 -7.36 -16.26
CA TYR A 135 21.82 -7.68 -17.15
C TYR A 135 21.43 -7.43 -18.60
N GLY A 136 22.41 -7.12 -19.45
CA GLY A 136 22.22 -6.95 -20.89
C GLY A 136 23.10 -7.89 -21.72
N CYS A 137 22.61 -8.29 -22.88
CA CYS A 137 23.38 -9.04 -23.87
C CYS A 137 23.03 -8.58 -25.30
N ASP A 138 24.06 -8.53 -26.16
CA ASP A 138 23.92 -8.34 -27.62
C ASP A 138 24.71 -9.44 -28.34
N PRO A 139 24.10 -10.59 -28.68
CA PRO A 139 24.82 -11.66 -29.35
C PRO A 139 25.17 -11.28 -30.80
N PRO A 140 26.29 -11.80 -31.36
CA PRO A 140 26.71 -11.52 -32.73
C PRO A 140 25.63 -11.84 -33.78
N ALA A 141 25.61 -11.10 -34.89
CA ALA A 141 24.59 -11.22 -35.95
C ALA A 141 24.46 -12.61 -36.62
N GLU A 142 25.46 -13.49 -36.47
CA GLU A 142 25.41 -14.88 -36.95
C GLU A 142 24.52 -15.76 -36.07
N ASP A 143 24.48 -15.50 -34.76
CA ASP A 143 23.67 -16.23 -33.76
C ASP A 143 22.24 -15.68 -33.65
N GLN A 144 21.92 -14.57 -34.34
CA GLN A 144 20.59 -13.93 -34.33
C GLN A 144 19.59 -14.57 -35.31
N ARG A 145 20.03 -15.45 -36.22
CA ARG A 145 19.20 -16.02 -37.31
C ARG A 145 18.43 -17.28 -36.93
N GLU A 146 18.85 -17.98 -35.88
CA GLU A 146 18.12 -19.12 -35.35
C GLU A 146 17.40 -18.67 -34.08
N ARG A 147 16.07 -18.79 -34.06
CA ARG A 147 15.21 -18.63 -32.87
C ARG A 147 15.43 -19.76 -31.85
N GLN A 148 16.66 -20.24 -31.77
CA GLN A 148 17.11 -21.39 -31.05
C GLN A 148 18.59 -21.16 -30.73
N ILE A 149 18.87 -20.17 -29.87
CA ILE A 149 20.12 -20.17 -29.11
C ILE A 149 19.92 -21.29 -28.10
N ASP A 150 20.28 -22.52 -28.49
CA ASP A 150 20.34 -23.66 -27.59
C ASP A 150 21.39 -23.35 -26.50
N ASN A 151 21.11 -23.74 -25.25
CA ASN A 151 22.00 -23.53 -24.10
C ASN A 151 23.27 -24.43 -24.16
N ASP A 152 23.77 -24.78 -25.34
CA ASP A 152 24.78 -25.82 -25.57
C ASP A 152 26.22 -25.29 -25.78
N GLY A 153 26.45 -24.00 -25.50
CA GLY A 153 27.76 -23.34 -25.58
C GLY A 153 28.16 -22.54 -24.32
N SER A 154 29.18 -21.68 -24.46
CA SER A 154 29.61 -20.75 -23.41
C SER A 154 28.64 -19.58 -23.18
N PHE A 155 27.70 -19.36 -24.09
CA PHE A 155 26.62 -18.39 -23.97
C PHE A 155 25.30 -19.10 -23.64
N GLN A 156 24.54 -18.58 -22.68
CA GLN A 156 23.20 -19.09 -22.34
C GLN A 156 22.20 -17.95 -22.34
N LEU A 157 21.25 -17.97 -23.28
CA LEU A 157 20.21 -16.94 -23.36
C LEU A 157 19.19 -17.06 -22.22
N LYS A 158 18.93 -18.29 -21.76
CA LYS A 158 17.99 -18.56 -20.67
C LYS A 158 18.74 -19.28 -19.54
N PRO A 159 19.64 -18.58 -18.82
CA PRO A 159 20.44 -19.21 -17.77
C PRO A 159 19.53 -19.62 -16.61
N ALA A 160 19.65 -20.87 -16.18
CA ALA A 160 18.89 -21.42 -15.05
C ALA A 160 19.15 -20.63 -13.76
N ALA A 161 18.25 -20.72 -12.77
CA ALA A 161 18.26 -19.85 -11.58
C ALA A 161 19.59 -19.86 -10.80
N GLU A 162 20.28 -21.00 -10.79
CA GLU A 162 21.57 -21.23 -10.14
C GLU A 162 22.79 -20.79 -10.95
N THR A 163 22.60 -20.47 -12.24
CA THR A 163 23.68 -20.07 -13.15
C THR A 163 23.93 -18.57 -13.05
N ASP A 164 25.16 -18.16 -12.74
CA ASP A 164 25.55 -16.74 -12.78
C ASP A 164 25.48 -16.22 -14.23
N PRO A 165 24.62 -15.22 -14.54
CA PRO A 165 24.53 -14.67 -15.89
C PRO A 165 25.87 -14.17 -16.44
N GLU A 166 26.74 -13.59 -15.62
CA GLU A 166 28.04 -13.06 -16.07
C GLU A 166 28.98 -14.19 -16.54
N SER A 167 28.82 -15.40 -15.99
CA SER A 167 29.58 -16.58 -16.41
C SER A 167 29.17 -17.13 -17.77
N CYS A 168 28.02 -16.71 -18.31
CA CYS A 168 27.45 -17.22 -19.55
C CYS A 168 27.09 -16.11 -20.56
N GLY A 169 27.85 -15.02 -20.55
CA GLY A 169 27.87 -13.99 -21.59
C GLY A 169 26.88 -12.83 -21.42
N TRP A 170 26.35 -12.66 -20.21
CA TRP A 170 25.59 -11.46 -19.83
C TRP A 170 26.49 -10.40 -19.21
N THR A 171 26.21 -9.13 -19.46
CA THR A 171 26.88 -7.99 -18.81
C THR A 171 25.96 -7.41 -17.76
N LYS A 172 26.43 -7.34 -16.50
CA LYS A 172 25.67 -6.69 -15.44
C LYS A 172 25.53 -5.18 -15.71
N ILE A 173 24.30 -4.67 -15.65
CA ILE A 173 23.99 -3.24 -15.81
C ILE A 173 23.87 -2.56 -14.44
N ALA A 174 22.98 -3.06 -13.57
CA ALA A 174 22.77 -2.51 -12.23
C ALA A 174 22.10 -3.49 -11.26
N SER A 175 22.30 -3.28 -9.96
CA SER A 175 21.57 -3.97 -8.88
C SER A 175 20.72 -2.98 -8.10
N ILE A 176 19.45 -3.33 -7.89
CA ILE A 176 18.41 -2.47 -7.33
C ILE A 176 17.91 -3.06 -6.02
N ASN A 177 17.74 -2.19 -5.01
CA ASN A 177 17.13 -2.53 -3.74
C ASN A 177 16.52 -1.27 -3.14
N THR A 178 15.20 -1.12 -3.29
CA THR A 178 14.48 0.08 -2.83
C THR A 178 13.87 -0.05 -1.42
N ARG A 179 14.29 -1.07 -0.66
CA ARG A 179 13.78 -1.28 0.70
C ARG A 179 14.18 -0.13 1.61
N GLY A 180 13.24 0.36 2.41
CA GLY A 180 13.53 1.30 3.48
C GLY A 180 14.50 0.72 4.52
N PRO A 181 15.22 1.56 5.29
CA PRO A 181 16.09 1.08 6.36
C PRO A 181 15.29 0.24 7.36
N LYS A 182 15.78 -0.96 7.69
CA LYS A 182 15.22 -1.78 8.76
C LYS A 182 15.34 -1.01 10.08
N VAL A 183 14.23 -0.47 10.57
CA VAL A 183 14.20 0.09 11.93
C VAL A 183 14.29 -1.10 12.88
N ASP A 184 15.48 -1.33 13.44
CA ASP A 184 15.68 -2.25 14.55
C ASP A 184 14.85 -1.71 15.72
N ARG A 185 13.57 -2.12 15.84
CA ARG A 185 12.73 -1.82 17.00
C ARG A 185 13.23 -2.63 18.19
N ARG A 186 14.46 -2.38 18.63
CA ARG A 186 14.82 -2.62 20.01
C ARG A 186 13.95 -1.68 20.82
N LEU A 187 13.00 -2.29 21.53
CA LEU A 187 12.23 -1.67 22.60
C LEU A 187 13.17 -0.71 23.35
N ARG A 188 12.91 0.60 23.25
CA ARG A 188 13.50 1.53 24.21
C ARG A 188 13.01 1.08 25.57
N PRO A 189 13.88 0.78 26.54
CA PRO A 189 13.45 0.60 27.91
C PRO A 189 12.69 1.87 28.31
N SER A 190 11.46 1.71 28.77
CA SER A 190 10.69 2.79 29.36
C SER A 190 11.50 3.35 30.53
N ASP A 191 11.92 4.60 30.45
CA ASP A 191 12.45 5.35 31.58
C ASP A 191 11.33 5.52 32.62
N ASN A 192 11.21 4.53 33.51
CA ASN A 192 10.49 4.64 34.77
C ASN A 192 11.30 5.58 35.68
N SER A 193 11.22 6.88 35.44
CA SER A 193 11.53 7.86 36.47
C SER A 193 10.27 8.12 37.29
N LYS A 194 10.35 7.71 38.56
CA LYS A 194 9.36 7.96 39.61
C LYS A 194 9.03 9.46 39.65
N VAL A 195 7.82 9.83 39.25
CA VAL A 195 7.27 11.15 39.57
C VAL A 195 6.56 11.04 40.91
N ASP A 196 7.24 11.54 41.94
CA ASP A 196 6.72 11.67 43.29
C ASP A 196 5.60 12.72 43.28
N ARG A 197 4.36 12.28 43.55
CA ARG A 197 3.20 13.17 43.70
C ARG A 197 3.40 14.04 44.94
N ARG A 198 3.53 15.36 44.76
CA ARG A 198 3.14 16.35 45.77
C ARG A 198 2.06 17.27 45.23
N LEU A 199 0.87 17.07 45.80
CA LEU A 199 -0.24 18.00 45.79
C LEU A 199 0.20 19.36 46.37
N ARG A 200 -0.26 20.46 45.77
CA ARG A 200 -0.80 21.65 46.48
C ARG A 200 -1.46 22.65 45.49
N PRO A 201 -2.38 23.51 45.99
CA PRO A 201 -3.55 24.00 45.24
C PRO A 201 -3.43 25.44 44.74
N SER A 202 -4.48 25.83 44.00
CA SER A 202 -4.92 27.16 43.52
C SER A 202 -4.34 28.41 44.20
N GLU A 203 -3.92 29.41 43.40
CA GLU A 203 -4.55 30.75 43.28
C GLU A 203 -3.63 31.79 42.58
N ARG A 204 -4.24 32.55 41.67
CA ARG A 204 -4.13 34.00 41.34
C ARG A 204 -2.77 34.72 41.16
N ASN A 205 -2.77 35.47 40.04
CA ASN A 205 -2.32 36.86 39.82
C ASN A 205 -0.85 37.20 39.46
N ASN A 206 -0.74 37.75 38.23
CA ASN A 206 -0.01 38.96 37.78
C ASN A 206 1.27 39.40 38.52
N ALA A 207 2.38 39.53 37.77
CA ALA A 207 2.93 40.85 37.40
C ALA A 207 4.25 40.73 36.60
N ASP A 208 4.40 41.67 35.66
CA ASP A 208 5.60 42.09 34.94
C ASP A 208 6.91 42.11 35.73
N ARG A 209 8.02 41.68 35.11
CA ARG A 209 9.17 42.57 34.78
C ARG A 209 10.39 41.83 34.17
N ARG A 210 10.77 42.33 32.98
CA ARG A 210 12.11 42.77 32.51
C ARG A 210 13.34 41.86 32.65
N LEU A 211 13.80 41.42 31.46
CA LEU A 211 15.10 41.69 30.79
C LEU A 211 16.46 41.45 31.52
N ARG A 212 17.19 40.46 30.96
CA ARG A 212 18.62 40.43 30.52
C ARG A 212 19.75 40.37 31.60
N PRO A 213 21.02 40.01 31.23
CA PRO A 213 21.51 38.81 30.54
C PRO A 213 22.87 38.30 31.15
N SER A 214 23.54 37.38 30.43
CA SER A 214 24.96 36.98 30.51
C SER A 214 25.37 35.94 31.57
N GLU A 215 26.02 34.85 31.13
CA GLU A 215 27.48 34.74 31.15
C GLU A 215 27.98 33.47 30.42
N ARG A 216 29.20 33.59 29.89
CA ARG A 216 29.94 32.61 29.08
C ARG A 216 30.51 31.50 29.96
N ASN A 217 30.79 30.33 29.37
CA ASN A 217 32.12 29.70 29.47
C ASN A 217 32.34 28.61 28.40
N ASN A 218 33.51 28.70 27.76
CA ASN A 218 34.23 27.65 27.01
C ASN A 218 34.50 26.45 27.95
N VAL A 219 34.84 25.22 27.56
CA VAL A 219 35.79 24.72 26.54
C VAL A 219 35.51 23.20 26.41
N ASP A 220 35.58 22.61 25.21
CA ASP A 220 36.62 21.59 24.89
C ASP A 220 36.48 21.09 23.44
N ARG A 221 37.48 21.46 22.63
CA ARG A 221 37.70 20.93 21.29
C ARG A 221 38.46 19.60 21.41
N ARG A 222 37.81 18.49 21.05
CA ARG A 222 38.53 17.31 20.54
C ARG A 222 38.41 17.27 19.02
N LEU A 223 39.58 17.39 18.38
CA LEU A 223 39.81 17.15 16.97
C LEU A 223 39.39 15.71 16.63
N ARG A 224 38.54 15.56 15.60
CA ARG A 224 38.35 14.29 14.87
C ARG A 224 38.90 14.48 13.45
N PRO A 225 39.53 13.44 12.85
CA PRO A 225 40.15 13.53 11.54
C PRO A 225 39.12 13.57 10.41
N SER A 226 39.62 14.01 9.26
CA SER A 226 39.05 14.26 7.94
C SER A 226 37.89 13.36 7.50
N ARG A 227 36.79 14.01 7.06
CA ARG A 227 35.68 13.40 6.32
C ARG A 227 36.10 13.10 4.89
N GLU A 228 35.95 11.86 4.46
CA GLU A 228 35.73 11.51 3.06
C GLU A 228 34.35 12.04 2.64
N ASN A 229 34.32 12.72 1.49
CA ASN A 229 33.10 13.15 0.83
C ASN A 229 32.39 11.93 0.22
N THR A 230 31.36 11.42 0.90
CA THR A 230 30.27 10.67 0.27
C THR A 230 28.98 11.41 0.60
N ALA A 231 28.51 12.21 -0.37
CA ALA A 231 27.22 12.87 -0.28
C ALA A 231 26.11 11.86 -0.56
N SER A 232 25.83 10.97 0.40
CA SER A 232 24.52 10.33 0.49
C SER A 232 23.64 11.27 1.32
N GLN A 233 22.71 11.97 0.67
CA GLN A 233 21.63 12.62 1.41
C GLN A 233 20.91 11.54 2.24
N PRO A 234 20.53 11.83 3.50
CA PRO A 234 19.82 10.86 4.31
C PRO A 234 18.42 10.65 3.72
N LEU A 235 18.24 9.53 3.01
CA LEU A 235 16.95 9.04 2.55
C LEU A 235 15.99 9.02 3.74
N ARG A 236 14.86 9.73 3.61
CA ARG A 236 13.73 9.60 4.54
C ARG A 236 13.28 8.12 4.55
N PRO A 237 12.87 7.55 5.69
CA PRO A 237 12.45 6.15 5.72
C PRO A 237 11.23 5.98 4.80
N ALA A 238 11.33 5.10 3.80
CA ALA A 238 10.15 4.62 3.08
C ALA A 238 9.18 4.04 4.12
N THR A 239 7.97 4.58 4.15
CA THR A 239 6.84 3.93 4.82
C THR A 239 6.53 2.66 4.01
N VAL A 240 6.18 1.57 4.68
CA VAL A 240 5.80 0.32 4.00
C VAL A 240 4.60 0.63 3.09
N GLY A 241 4.68 0.29 1.80
CA GLY A 241 3.64 0.55 0.79
C GLY A 241 3.82 1.82 -0.05
N GLY A 242 2.85 2.08 -0.94
CA GLY A 242 2.86 3.19 -1.90
C GLY A 242 3.46 2.85 -3.26
N GLN A 243 3.77 3.88 -4.05
CA GLN A 243 4.40 3.73 -5.36
C GLN A 243 5.92 3.88 -5.26
N VAL A 244 6.64 3.04 -5.99
CA VAL A 244 8.09 3.11 -6.15
C VAL A 244 8.39 3.22 -7.64
N GLY A 245 9.24 4.19 -7.98
CA GLY A 245 9.85 4.28 -9.30
C GLY A 245 11.36 4.13 -9.18
N VAL A 246 11.96 3.44 -10.12
CA VAL A 246 13.42 3.28 -10.24
C VAL A 246 13.84 3.73 -11.62
N LYS A 247 14.95 4.45 -11.70
CA LYS A 247 15.60 4.87 -12.95
C LYS A 247 17.04 4.42 -12.94
N ILE A 248 17.46 3.77 -14.02
CA ILE A 248 18.84 3.32 -14.27
C ILE A 248 19.34 4.06 -15.51
N ALA A 249 20.35 4.91 -15.36
CA ALA A 249 20.94 5.69 -16.46
C ALA A 249 22.38 6.10 -16.10
N ASN A 250 23.18 6.53 -17.07
CA ASN A 250 24.51 7.09 -16.78
C ASN A 250 24.42 8.52 -16.21
N ASN A 251 25.31 8.86 -15.27
CA ASN A 251 25.47 10.21 -14.71
C ASN A 251 26.18 11.12 -15.72
N ASP A 252 25.42 11.80 -16.57
CA ASP A 252 25.86 13.01 -17.28
C ASP A 252 24.72 14.02 -17.21
N GLU A 253 24.99 15.21 -16.66
CA GLU A 253 24.00 16.27 -16.34
C GLU A 253 23.14 16.71 -17.55
N ASP A 254 23.51 16.32 -18.78
CA ASP A 254 22.80 16.65 -20.02
C ASP A 254 22.08 15.46 -20.71
N SER A 255 22.23 14.21 -20.22
CA SER A 255 21.75 12.94 -20.81
C SER A 255 22.23 12.66 -22.25
N ARG A 256 22.75 11.44 -22.51
CA ARG A 256 22.75 10.71 -23.81
C ARG A 256 23.80 9.59 -23.93
N SER A 257 24.68 9.41 -22.95
CA SER A 257 25.64 8.30 -22.99
C SER A 257 24.89 6.98 -22.72
N PRO A 258 24.78 6.07 -23.71
CA PRO A 258 24.04 4.82 -23.54
C PRO A 258 24.71 3.95 -22.46
N LEU A 259 23.90 3.23 -21.69
CA LEU A 259 24.32 2.18 -20.76
C LEU A 259 25.08 1.05 -21.48
N GLY A 260 24.77 0.85 -22.77
CA GLY A 260 25.43 -0.08 -23.65
C GLY A 260 24.58 -0.36 -24.88
N ARG A 261 25.02 -1.32 -25.69
CA ARG A 261 24.24 -1.83 -26.81
C ARG A 261 23.75 -3.23 -26.45
N PHE A 262 22.43 -3.43 -26.47
CA PHE A 262 21.80 -4.67 -26.01
C PHE A 262 20.58 -5.01 -26.89
N ARG A 263 20.34 -6.30 -27.11
CA ARG A 263 19.08 -6.83 -27.64
C ARG A 263 18.25 -7.49 -26.53
N TYR A 264 18.92 -8.21 -25.64
CA TYR A 264 18.27 -8.94 -24.57
C TYR A 264 18.56 -8.29 -23.23
N LEU A 265 17.54 -8.22 -22.38
CA LEU A 265 17.66 -7.85 -20.97
C LEU A 265 17.19 -9.01 -20.09
N LEU A 266 17.93 -9.29 -19.02
CA LEU A 266 17.59 -10.31 -18.04
C LEU A 266 17.40 -9.64 -16.67
N PHE A 267 16.22 -9.79 -16.10
CA PHE A 267 15.86 -9.30 -14.77
C PHE A 267 15.86 -10.46 -13.79
N GLU A 268 16.82 -10.48 -12.88
CA GLU A 268 16.86 -11.41 -11.76
C GLU A 268 16.19 -10.77 -10.55
N ILE A 269 14.94 -11.15 -10.27
CA ILE A 269 14.04 -10.55 -9.29
C ILE A 269 14.04 -11.39 -8.01
N GLN A 270 14.10 -10.70 -6.87
CA GLN A 270 14.02 -11.29 -5.53
C GLN A 270 12.80 -10.71 -4.78
N PRO A 271 12.25 -11.44 -3.79
CA PRO A 271 11.25 -10.89 -2.90
C PRO A 271 11.82 -9.71 -2.12
N ALA A 272 11.00 -8.66 -1.95
CA ALA A 272 11.37 -7.51 -1.12
C ALA A 272 11.64 -7.92 0.34
N GLU A 273 10.95 -8.94 0.84
CA GLU A 273 11.23 -9.52 2.15
C GLU A 273 11.44 -11.04 2.03
N PRO A 274 12.71 -11.50 1.95
CA PRO A 274 13.02 -12.92 1.87
C PRO A 274 12.42 -13.70 3.05
N GLY A 275 11.74 -14.81 2.75
CA GLY A 275 11.07 -15.67 3.73
C GLY A 275 9.67 -15.22 4.16
N ALA A 276 9.24 -14.00 3.81
CA ALA A 276 7.84 -13.60 4.00
C ALA A 276 6.96 -14.19 2.89
N ARG A 277 5.75 -14.63 3.24
CA ARG A 277 4.85 -15.32 2.30
C ARG A 277 4.40 -14.41 1.15
N PHE A 278 4.15 -13.13 1.42
CA PHE A 278 3.60 -12.18 0.45
C PHE A 278 4.54 -10.99 0.25
N SER A 279 5.70 -11.22 -0.34
CA SER A 279 6.74 -10.20 -0.48
C SER A 279 7.32 -10.06 -1.90
N ASN A 280 6.80 -10.81 -2.86
CA ASN A 280 7.12 -10.58 -4.27
C ASN A 280 6.48 -9.26 -4.73
N THR A 281 7.29 -8.44 -5.39
CA THR A 281 6.97 -7.09 -5.85
C THR A 281 5.85 -7.07 -6.89
N PHE A 282 4.94 -6.09 -6.79
CA PHE A 282 3.94 -5.77 -7.80
C PHE A 282 4.54 -4.86 -8.86
N PHE A 283 5.12 -5.44 -9.92
CA PHE A 283 5.60 -4.66 -11.05
C PHE A 283 4.42 -4.18 -11.88
N SER A 284 4.32 -2.87 -12.03
CA SER A 284 3.24 -2.17 -12.73
C SER A 284 3.60 -1.82 -14.17
N GLU A 285 4.87 -1.53 -14.45
CA GLU A 285 5.41 -1.26 -15.79
C GLU A 285 6.95 -1.26 -15.74
N ILE A 286 7.61 -1.60 -16.85
CA ILE A 286 9.05 -1.44 -17.07
C ILE A 286 9.31 -0.80 -18.45
N ASP A 287 9.73 0.47 -18.45
CA ASP A 287 10.11 1.18 -19.66
C ASP A 287 11.58 0.93 -20.02
N VAL A 288 11.86 0.70 -21.30
CA VAL A 288 13.21 0.54 -21.85
C VAL A 288 13.44 1.59 -22.94
N LEU A 289 14.19 2.64 -22.62
CA LEU A 289 14.39 3.77 -23.53
C LEU A 289 15.67 3.62 -24.35
N GLU A 290 15.53 3.66 -25.67
CA GLU A 290 16.64 3.83 -26.61
C GLU A 290 17.11 5.28 -26.64
N LYS A 291 18.40 5.49 -26.88
CA LYS A 291 19.01 6.81 -27.04
C LYS A 291 18.30 7.63 -28.12
N GLY A 292 17.74 8.75 -27.72
CA GLY A 292 17.03 9.67 -28.62
C GLY A 292 15.61 9.22 -28.98
N ALA A 293 15.06 8.22 -28.29
CA ALA A 293 13.67 7.81 -28.44
C ALA A 293 12.72 8.99 -28.16
N ALA A 294 11.69 9.10 -29.00
CA ALA A 294 10.56 9.99 -28.76
C ALA A 294 9.46 9.14 -28.11
N VAL A 295 9.16 9.44 -26.83
CA VAL A 295 8.17 8.71 -26.04
C VAL A 295 7.05 9.65 -25.63
N THR A 296 5.86 9.10 -25.40
CA THR A 296 4.72 9.83 -24.82
C THR A 296 4.45 9.33 -23.41
N PRO A 297 3.85 10.12 -22.50
CA PRO A 297 3.41 9.60 -21.22
C PRO A 297 2.52 8.37 -21.41
N ALA A 298 2.75 7.32 -20.61
CA ALA A 298 1.86 6.18 -20.57
C ALA A 298 0.46 6.66 -20.21
N HIS A 299 -0.55 5.95 -20.68
CA HIS A 299 -1.88 6.19 -20.21
C HIS A 299 -1.95 5.78 -18.73
N SER A 300 -1.74 6.77 -17.82
CA SER A 300 -2.56 6.79 -16.63
C SER A 300 -3.96 6.69 -17.16
N ILE A 301 -4.69 5.64 -16.78
CA ILE A 301 -6.05 5.54 -17.23
C ILE A 301 -6.71 6.83 -16.71
N ASP A 302 -7.06 7.74 -17.62
CA ASP A 302 -7.79 8.96 -17.29
C ASP A 302 -9.21 8.44 -17.10
N VAL A 303 -9.49 7.97 -15.88
CA VAL A 303 -10.63 7.09 -15.68
C VAL A 303 -11.86 7.94 -15.44
N GLU A 304 -12.70 8.05 -16.48
CA GLU A 304 -14.09 8.38 -16.26
C GLU A 304 -14.64 7.47 -15.15
N GLY A 305 -15.15 8.08 -14.08
CA GLY A 305 -15.67 7.34 -12.92
C GLY A 305 -14.69 7.13 -11.76
N ILE A 306 -13.47 7.67 -11.77
CA ILE A 306 -12.63 7.77 -10.56
C ILE A 306 -12.47 9.23 -10.14
N ALA A 307 -12.91 9.55 -8.92
CA ALA A 307 -12.80 10.89 -8.36
C ALA A 307 -12.34 10.85 -6.91
N THR A 308 -11.42 11.75 -6.54
CA THR A 308 -10.99 11.95 -5.15
C THR A 308 -11.77 13.10 -4.53
N PHE A 309 -12.28 12.86 -3.33
CA PHE A 309 -13.05 13.82 -2.56
C PHE A 309 -12.34 14.14 -1.25
N GLU A 310 -12.16 15.42 -0.97
CA GLU A 310 -11.68 15.89 0.33
C GLU A 310 -12.82 15.88 1.36
N ILE A 311 -12.48 15.64 2.63
CA ILE A 311 -13.35 15.71 3.79
C ILE A 311 -12.69 16.66 4.80
N GLU A 312 -13.48 17.52 5.45
CA GLU A 312 -13.00 18.48 6.46
C GLU A 312 -11.76 19.28 6.02
N SER A 313 -11.84 19.91 4.84
CA SER A 313 -10.75 20.72 4.27
C SER A 313 -9.42 19.95 4.10
N GLY A 314 -9.49 18.64 3.83
CA GLY A 314 -8.33 17.80 3.52
C GLY A 314 -7.72 17.08 4.72
N GLU A 315 -8.39 17.06 5.88
CA GLU A 315 -7.99 16.21 7.01
C GLU A 315 -8.12 14.72 6.63
N TYR A 316 -9.21 14.39 5.96
CA TYR A 316 -9.44 13.07 5.37
C TYR A 316 -9.72 13.20 3.87
N GLU A 317 -9.56 12.11 3.15
CA GLU A 317 -9.92 12.01 1.74
C GLU A 317 -10.46 10.61 1.43
N PHE A 318 -11.23 10.49 0.36
CA PHE A 318 -11.55 9.19 -0.20
C PHE A 318 -11.59 9.21 -1.72
N VAL A 319 -11.26 8.05 -2.29
CA VAL A 319 -11.43 7.80 -3.72
C VAL A 319 -12.77 7.11 -3.95
N MET A 320 -13.62 7.72 -4.78
CA MET A 320 -14.80 7.07 -5.35
C MET A 320 -14.40 6.45 -6.68
N ASP A 321 -14.59 5.15 -6.83
CA ASP A 321 -14.35 4.40 -8.06
C ASP A 321 -15.65 3.76 -8.54
N THR A 322 -16.04 4.15 -9.75
CA THR A 322 -17.19 3.65 -10.51
C THR A 322 -16.76 3.25 -11.92
N SER A 323 -15.46 2.99 -12.11
CA SER A 323 -14.89 2.88 -13.45
C SER A 323 -15.28 1.62 -14.24
N ASP A 324 -15.81 0.60 -13.57
CA ASP A 324 -16.45 -0.58 -14.18
C ASP A 324 -17.99 -0.48 -14.18
N CYS A 325 -18.56 0.64 -13.73
CA CYS A 325 -20.00 0.91 -13.72
C CYS A 325 -20.31 2.42 -13.90
N SER A 326 -19.86 3.00 -15.02
CA SER A 326 -19.93 4.44 -15.27
C SER A 326 -21.36 5.03 -15.28
N ASP A 327 -22.40 4.20 -15.43
CA ASP A 327 -23.79 4.60 -15.27
C ASP A 327 -24.11 5.11 -13.84
N LEU A 328 -23.35 4.66 -12.84
CA LEU A 328 -23.49 5.07 -11.44
C LEU A 328 -22.64 6.28 -11.06
N THR A 329 -21.68 6.71 -11.89
CA THR A 329 -20.74 7.80 -11.57
C THR A 329 -21.45 9.07 -11.10
N ARG A 330 -22.39 9.58 -11.88
CA ARG A 330 -23.12 10.81 -11.52
C ARG A 330 -23.82 10.69 -10.17
N TRP A 331 -24.46 9.56 -9.90
CA TRP A 331 -25.13 9.34 -8.62
C TRP A 331 -24.11 9.21 -7.48
N ALA A 332 -23.04 8.46 -7.68
CA ALA A 332 -22.00 8.29 -6.66
C ALA A 332 -21.38 9.64 -6.26
N GLU A 333 -21.07 10.50 -7.22
CA GLU A 333 -20.49 11.82 -6.97
C GLU A 333 -21.50 12.82 -6.38
N GLN A 334 -22.75 12.83 -6.84
CA GLN A 334 -23.73 13.86 -6.45
C GLN A 334 -24.55 13.48 -5.22
N GLU A 335 -24.74 12.19 -4.96
CA GLU A 335 -25.65 11.68 -3.93
C GLU A 335 -24.92 10.93 -2.82
N LEU A 336 -23.93 10.10 -3.17
CA LEU A 336 -23.22 9.28 -2.18
C LEU A 336 -22.04 10.03 -1.56
N ALA A 337 -21.20 10.69 -2.36
CA ALA A 337 -20.03 11.40 -1.87
C ALA A 337 -20.35 12.46 -0.79
N PRO A 338 -21.42 13.28 -0.92
CA PRO A 338 -21.81 14.20 0.16
C PRO A 338 -22.19 13.49 1.47
N VAL A 339 -22.81 12.31 1.39
CA VAL A 339 -23.12 11.49 2.58
C VAL A 339 -21.83 11.03 3.24
N VAL A 340 -20.86 10.56 2.45
CA VAL A 340 -19.55 10.12 2.95
C VAL A 340 -18.81 11.27 3.61
N GLN A 341 -18.73 12.44 2.96
CA GLN A 341 -18.12 13.65 3.51
C GLN A 341 -18.78 14.09 4.81
N GLN A 342 -20.10 13.96 4.93
CA GLN A 342 -20.84 14.34 6.13
C GLN A 342 -20.65 13.33 7.27
N TRP A 343 -20.63 12.04 6.97
CA TRP A 343 -20.72 10.98 7.99
C TRP A 343 -19.39 10.42 8.43
N TYR A 344 -18.37 10.39 7.57
CA TYR A 344 -17.07 9.85 7.96
C TYR A 344 -16.49 10.57 9.19
N PRO A 345 -16.44 11.92 9.28
CA PRO A 345 -15.95 12.59 10.49
C PRO A 345 -16.77 12.31 11.75
N LYS A 346 -18.11 12.24 11.60
CA LYS A 346 -19.00 11.90 12.72
C LYS A 346 -18.73 10.50 13.25
N VAL A 347 -18.46 9.54 12.35
CA VAL A 347 -18.09 8.18 12.73
C VAL A 347 -16.73 8.16 13.43
N VAL A 348 -15.76 8.94 12.94
CA VAL A 348 -14.45 9.10 13.59
C VAL A 348 -14.59 9.64 15.01
N GLU A 349 -15.39 10.69 15.21
CA GLU A 349 -15.67 11.30 16.51
C GLU A 349 -16.39 10.31 17.45
N LEU A 350 -17.49 9.71 16.97
CA LEU A 350 -18.33 8.78 17.74
C LEU A 350 -17.54 7.55 18.21
N LEU A 351 -16.60 7.08 17.38
CA LEU A 351 -15.79 5.91 17.64
C LEU A 351 -14.36 6.27 18.05
N ALA A 352 -14.11 7.48 18.55
CA ALA A 352 -12.81 7.85 19.07
C ALA A 352 -12.38 6.94 20.23
N SER A 353 -11.07 6.66 20.35
CA SER A 353 -10.50 6.02 21.53
C SER A 353 -9.05 6.44 21.73
N ASP A 354 -8.56 6.37 22.96
CA ASP A 354 -7.19 6.72 23.31
C ASP A 354 -6.15 5.99 22.45
N GLY A 355 -5.20 6.75 21.89
CA GLY A 355 -4.09 6.22 21.10
C GLY A 355 -4.49 5.66 19.73
N TYR A 356 -5.69 5.97 19.24
CA TYR A 356 -6.15 5.60 17.91
C TYR A 356 -6.34 6.84 17.03
N GLU A 357 -5.80 6.77 15.82
CA GLU A 357 -6.07 7.72 14.73
C GLU A 357 -6.81 6.96 13.63
N ALA A 358 -7.93 7.51 13.16
CA ALA A 358 -8.69 6.92 12.06
C ALA A 358 -7.92 7.05 10.73
N PRO A 359 -8.18 6.17 9.75
CA PRO A 359 -7.57 6.29 8.43
C PRO A 359 -7.83 7.66 7.81
N GLN A 360 -6.77 8.36 7.40
CA GLN A 360 -6.86 9.64 6.70
C GLN A 360 -7.25 9.50 5.22
N SER A 361 -7.17 8.29 4.67
CA SER A 361 -7.48 7.99 3.28
C SER A 361 -8.10 6.60 3.17
N PHE A 362 -9.13 6.46 2.34
CA PHE A 362 -9.82 5.20 2.04
C PHE A 362 -10.44 5.23 0.65
N ARG A 363 -10.93 4.08 0.18
CA ARG A 363 -11.57 3.95 -1.15
C ARG A 363 -12.96 3.34 -1.03
N ILE A 364 -13.86 3.82 -1.88
CA ILE A 364 -15.16 3.22 -2.17
C ILE A 364 -15.18 2.82 -3.64
N HIS A 365 -15.18 1.52 -3.92
CA HIS A 365 -15.34 0.97 -5.26
C HIS A 365 -16.73 0.39 -5.43
N ILE A 366 -17.54 0.99 -6.30
CA ILE A 366 -18.80 0.38 -6.75
C ILE A 366 -18.44 -0.59 -7.88
N SER A 367 -18.45 -1.89 -7.59
CA SER A 367 -17.97 -2.93 -8.50
C SER A 367 -19.11 -3.67 -9.17
N SER A 368 -18.95 -3.89 -10.48
CA SER A 368 -19.79 -4.75 -11.31
C SER A 368 -19.63 -6.24 -11.01
N ALA A 369 -18.52 -6.63 -10.36
CA ALA A 369 -18.19 -8.03 -10.06
C ALA A 369 -18.55 -8.45 -8.63
N MET A 370 -18.99 -7.52 -7.79
CA MET A 370 -19.32 -7.82 -6.39
C MET A 370 -20.71 -8.43 -6.25
N ASP A 371 -20.75 -9.61 -5.63
CA ASP A 371 -21.96 -10.20 -5.06
C ASP A 371 -22.31 -9.59 -3.68
N GLY A 372 -23.60 -9.61 -3.33
CA GLY A 372 -24.07 -9.11 -2.03
C GLY A 372 -24.48 -7.64 -2.04
N VAL A 373 -24.12 -6.90 -0.99
CA VAL A 373 -24.52 -5.49 -0.79
C VAL A 373 -23.29 -4.58 -0.82
N ALA A 374 -22.45 -4.68 0.21
CA ALA A 374 -21.18 -4.00 0.35
C ALA A 374 -20.30 -4.78 1.35
N ALA A 375 -19.00 -4.50 1.36
CA ALA A 375 -18.03 -5.10 2.27
C ALA A 375 -16.79 -4.22 2.42
N THR A 376 -16.22 -4.20 3.62
CA THR A 376 -15.00 -3.46 3.93
C THR A 376 -13.85 -4.40 4.29
N SER A 377 -12.69 -4.14 3.69
CA SER A 377 -11.41 -4.74 4.06
C SER A 377 -10.36 -3.65 4.27
N GLY A 378 -9.97 -3.42 5.53
CA GLY A 378 -9.03 -2.36 5.88
C GLY A 378 -9.60 -0.98 5.55
N THR A 379 -9.05 -0.33 4.52
CA THR A 379 -9.47 0.99 4.01
C THR A 379 -10.13 0.89 2.63
N ASN A 380 -10.49 -0.31 2.18
CA ASN A 380 -11.17 -0.55 0.91
C ASN A 380 -12.61 -0.99 1.16
N VAL A 381 -13.55 -0.17 0.73
CA VAL A 381 -14.98 -0.46 0.68
C VAL A 381 -15.32 -0.91 -0.74
N THR A 382 -15.93 -2.08 -0.89
CA THR A 382 -16.50 -2.54 -2.16
C THR A 382 -18.01 -2.55 -2.03
N CYS A 383 -18.71 -1.98 -3.01
CA CYS A 383 -20.17 -1.90 -3.09
C CYS A 383 -20.66 -2.63 -4.34
N SER A 384 -21.73 -3.41 -4.26
CA SER A 384 -22.27 -4.12 -5.43
C SER A 384 -23.01 -3.16 -6.36
N ALA A 385 -22.50 -2.93 -7.57
CA ALA A 385 -23.15 -2.07 -8.56
C ALA A 385 -24.58 -2.52 -8.86
N ASP A 386 -24.80 -3.84 -9.00
CA ASP A 386 -26.10 -4.41 -9.28
C ASP A 386 -27.11 -4.17 -8.16
N TRP A 387 -26.69 -4.31 -6.90
CA TRP A 387 -27.55 -4.02 -5.78
C TRP A 387 -27.80 -2.52 -5.62
N TYR A 388 -26.78 -1.69 -5.84
CA TYR A 388 -26.89 -0.22 -5.76
C TYR A 388 -27.88 0.33 -6.79
N ARG A 389 -27.85 -0.15 -8.05
CA ARG A 389 -28.84 0.23 -9.09
C ARG A 389 -30.29 0.07 -8.63
N ARG A 390 -30.56 -0.95 -7.80
CA ARG A 390 -31.91 -1.23 -7.26
C ARG A 390 -32.24 -0.44 -5.99
N ASN A 391 -31.27 0.23 -5.39
CA ASN A 391 -31.37 0.85 -4.06
C ASN A 391 -30.88 2.31 -4.01
N LEU A 392 -30.73 2.99 -5.16
CA LEU A 392 -30.24 4.38 -5.23
C LEU A 392 -31.08 5.37 -4.39
N GLN A 393 -32.39 5.12 -4.31
CA GLN A 393 -33.35 5.89 -3.50
C GLN A 393 -33.75 5.15 -2.21
N GLY A 394 -33.08 4.04 -1.91
CA GLY A 394 -33.33 3.20 -0.75
C GLY A 394 -32.04 3.00 0.04
N GLU A 395 -31.72 1.74 0.32
CA GLU A 395 -30.70 1.37 1.30
C GLU A 395 -29.23 1.63 0.87
N ALA A 396 -28.95 2.12 -0.34
CA ALA A 396 -27.57 2.26 -0.84
C ALA A 396 -26.70 3.22 -0.03
N LYS A 397 -27.23 4.38 0.36
CA LYS A 397 -26.48 5.34 1.17
C LYS A 397 -26.22 4.79 2.58
N GLY A 398 -27.24 4.19 3.20
CA GLY A 398 -27.14 3.56 4.52
C GLY A 398 -26.17 2.40 4.56
N ALA A 399 -26.16 1.55 3.52
CA ALA A 399 -25.18 0.48 3.37
C ALA A 399 -23.75 1.02 3.31
N THR A 400 -23.49 2.09 2.56
CA THR A 400 -22.15 2.71 2.58
C THR A 400 -21.81 3.29 3.96
N VAL A 401 -22.74 3.93 4.67
CA VAL A 401 -22.47 4.43 6.03
C VAL A 401 -22.10 3.30 7.00
N HIS A 402 -22.74 2.14 6.88
CA HIS A 402 -22.34 0.93 7.62
C HIS A 402 -20.88 0.55 7.32
N GLU A 403 -20.47 0.55 6.06
CA GLU A 403 -19.09 0.25 5.67
C GLU A 403 -18.07 1.30 6.18
N LEU A 404 -18.44 2.58 6.23
CA LEU A 404 -17.58 3.62 6.83
C LEU A 404 -17.25 3.33 8.29
N VAL A 405 -18.18 2.72 9.03
CA VAL A 405 -17.91 2.27 10.40
C VAL A 405 -16.80 1.23 10.42
N HIS A 406 -16.81 0.26 9.51
CA HIS A 406 -15.75 -0.74 9.43
C HIS A 406 -14.39 -0.13 9.07
N VAL A 407 -14.34 0.91 8.23
CA VAL A 407 -13.12 1.67 7.95
C VAL A 407 -12.51 2.24 9.23
N VAL A 408 -13.35 2.76 10.15
CA VAL A 408 -12.93 3.36 11.44
C VAL A 408 -12.74 2.33 12.56
N GLN A 409 -13.33 1.14 12.46
CA GLN A 409 -13.17 0.12 13.50
C GLN A 409 -11.74 -0.39 13.55
N GLN A 410 -11.15 -0.79 12.42
CA GLN A 410 -9.78 -1.31 12.30
C GLN A 410 -9.44 -2.41 13.34
N TYR A 411 -10.42 -3.21 13.79
CA TYR A 411 -10.24 -4.16 14.90
C TYR A 411 -9.20 -5.25 14.63
N GLY A 412 -8.89 -5.53 13.36
CA GLY A 412 -7.81 -6.43 12.97
C GLY A 412 -6.43 -6.02 13.50
N ASN A 413 -6.23 -4.73 13.82
CA ASN A 413 -4.97 -4.21 14.34
C ASN A 413 -4.73 -4.52 15.82
N ALA A 414 -5.74 -4.96 16.58
CA ALA A 414 -5.62 -5.21 18.02
C ALA A 414 -4.46 -6.16 18.36
N ARG A 415 -4.22 -7.18 17.52
CA ARG A 415 -3.14 -8.16 17.72
C ARG A 415 -1.74 -7.59 17.55
N ARG A 416 -1.59 -6.46 16.84
CA ARG A 416 -0.28 -5.80 16.65
C ARG A 416 0.21 -5.15 17.96
N THR A 417 -0.69 -4.66 18.80
CA THR A 417 -0.37 -3.99 20.06
C THR A 417 -0.64 -4.87 21.29
N ASN A 418 -1.55 -5.84 21.16
CA ASN A 418 -1.89 -6.81 22.19
C ASN A 418 -1.86 -8.24 21.61
N PRO A 419 -0.75 -8.99 21.76
CA PRO A 419 -0.65 -10.36 21.24
C PRO A 419 -1.69 -11.34 21.79
N GLN A 420 -2.30 -11.03 22.94
CA GLN A 420 -3.35 -11.84 23.56
C GLN A 420 -4.77 -11.41 23.14
N ALA A 421 -4.89 -10.42 22.24
CA ALA A 421 -6.17 -9.95 21.76
C ALA A 421 -6.98 -11.08 21.13
N LYS A 422 -8.15 -11.34 21.74
CA LYS A 422 -9.17 -12.19 21.14
C LYS A 422 -9.83 -11.43 19.99
N ARG A 423 -10.29 -12.18 18.98
CA ARG A 423 -11.06 -11.59 17.88
C ARG A 423 -12.37 -11.04 18.44
N THR A 424 -12.70 -9.80 18.10
CA THR A 424 -13.99 -9.20 18.43
C THR A 424 -15.12 -10.07 17.88
N PRO A 425 -16.16 -10.40 18.67
CA PRO A 425 -17.30 -11.16 18.18
C PRO A 425 -18.01 -10.43 17.03
N GLY A 426 -18.40 -11.15 15.99
CA GLY A 426 -19.03 -10.56 14.80
C GLY A 426 -20.23 -9.68 15.14
N TRP A 427 -21.08 -10.10 16.07
CA TRP A 427 -22.25 -9.30 16.47
C TRP A 427 -21.89 -7.94 17.05
N VAL A 428 -20.76 -7.79 17.74
CA VAL A 428 -20.29 -6.47 18.22
C VAL A 428 -19.83 -5.63 17.03
N VAL A 429 -19.09 -6.23 16.09
CA VAL A 429 -18.57 -5.56 14.89
C VAL A 429 -19.71 -5.01 14.04
N GLU A 430 -20.64 -5.88 13.67
CA GLU A 430 -21.80 -5.56 12.83
C GLU A 430 -22.84 -4.71 13.56
N GLY A 431 -23.05 -4.98 14.86
CA GLY A 431 -24.05 -4.27 15.66
C GLY A 431 -23.71 -2.81 15.89
N ILE A 432 -22.42 -2.47 16.09
CA ILE A 432 -21.98 -1.07 16.16
C ILE A 432 -22.23 -0.38 14.80
N ALA A 433 -21.88 -1.04 13.70
CA ALA A 433 -22.08 -0.50 12.36
C ALA A 433 -23.57 -0.23 12.05
N ASP A 434 -24.44 -1.19 12.36
CA ASP A 434 -25.88 -1.04 12.18
C ASP A 434 -26.54 -0.12 13.21
N TYR A 435 -25.97 0.08 14.40
CA TYR A 435 -26.43 1.12 15.32
C TYR A 435 -26.23 2.51 14.70
N VAL A 436 -25.01 2.79 14.19
CA VAL A 436 -24.73 4.05 13.50
C VAL A 436 -25.68 4.25 12.33
N ARG A 437 -25.87 3.20 11.51
CA ARG A 437 -26.77 3.28 10.36
C ARG A 437 -28.22 3.51 10.78
N TRP A 438 -28.82 2.59 11.53
CA TRP A 438 -30.27 2.56 11.71
C TRP A 438 -30.79 3.45 12.83
N HIS A 439 -29.94 3.92 13.74
CA HIS A 439 -30.33 4.76 14.87
C HIS A 439 -29.76 6.19 14.79
N LEU A 440 -28.66 6.41 14.08
CA LEU A 440 -28.10 7.77 13.92
C LEU A 440 -28.30 8.32 12.51
N TYR A 441 -28.03 7.52 11.46
CA TYR A 441 -28.14 7.98 10.08
C TYR A 441 -29.56 7.91 9.51
N GLU A 442 -30.25 6.78 9.69
CA GLU A 442 -31.61 6.49 9.20
C GLU A 442 -32.59 6.21 10.37
N PRO A 443 -32.71 7.09 11.39
CA PRO A 443 -33.56 6.83 12.56
C PRO A 443 -35.04 6.62 12.20
N GLU A 444 -35.52 7.23 11.11
CA GLU A 444 -36.88 7.07 10.59
C GLU A 444 -37.17 5.67 10.02
N SER A 445 -36.15 4.86 9.76
CA SER A 445 -36.29 3.45 9.35
C SER A 445 -36.80 2.54 10.48
N VAL A 446 -36.89 3.07 11.70
CA VAL A 446 -37.32 2.36 12.91
C VAL A 446 -36.47 1.09 13.14
N GLY A 447 -35.15 1.27 13.20
CA GLY A 447 -34.19 0.18 13.40
C GLY A 447 -34.11 -0.78 12.20
N GLY A 448 -34.30 -0.29 10.97
CA GLY A 448 -34.35 -1.14 9.78
C GLY A 448 -35.55 -2.11 9.77
N GLY A 449 -36.66 -1.71 10.39
CA GLY A 449 -37.89 -2.50 10.48
C GLY A 449 -37.96 -3.50 11.65
N VAL A 450 -37.02 -3.46 12.60
CA VAL A 450 -37.01 -4.35 13.78
C VAL A 450 -38.29 -4.23 14.60
N ALA A 451 -38.84 -3.03 14.73
CA ALA A 451 -40.08 -2.80 15.48
C ALA A 451 -41.32 -3.54 14.92
N ARG A 452 -41.27 -4.04 13.68
CA ARG A 452 -42.36 -4.83 13.07
C ARG A 452 -42.24 -6.33 13.31
N ARG A 453 -41.14 -6.79 13.89
CA ARG A 453 -40.88 -8.21 14.17
C ARG A 453 -41.42 -8.58 15.55
N ARG A 454 -41.62 -9.89 15.75
CA ARG A 454 -42.01 -10.42 17.06
C ARG A 454 -40.85 -10.26 18.04
N PRO A 455 -41.06 -9.74 19.26
CA PRO A 455 -39.99 -9.56 20.25
C PRO A 455 -39.17 -10.82 20.48
N SER A 456 -39.84 -11.97 20.63
CA SER A 456 -39.20 -13.28 20.82
C SER A 456 -38.33 -13.78 19.65
N SER A 457 -38.37 -13.12 18.48
CA SER A 457 -37.51 -13.43 17.34
C SER A 457 -36.23 -12.59 17.29
N LEU A 458 -36.10 -11.59 18.16
CA LEU A 458 -34.94 -10.72 18.24
C LEU A 458 -33.88 -11.35 19.14
N ARG A 459 -32.61 -11.13 18.82
CA ARG A 459 -31.49 -11.59 19.66
C ARG A 459 -30.40 -10.53 19.67
N TYR A 460 -29.89 -10.23 20.86
CA TYR A 460 -28.83 -9.24 21.02
C TYR A 460 -27.53 -9.60 20.27
N ASP A 461 -27.27 -10.88 20.02
CA ASP A 461 -26.07 -11.40 19.37
C ASP A 461 -26.30 -11.84 17.91
N ALA A 462 -27.44 -11.47 17.31
CA ALA A 462 -27.76 -11.82 15.92
C ALA A 462 -27.02 -10.97 14.87
N SER A 463 -26.18 -10.01 15.30
CA SER A 463 -25.54 -9.01 14.43
C SER A 463 -26.55 -8.04 13.82
N TYR A 464 -26.05 -7.06 13.07
CA TYR A 464 -26.88 -6.15 12.27
C TYR A 464 -28.01 -5.48 13.08
N ARG A 465 -29.17 -5.30 12.45
CA ARG A 465 -30.39 -4.66 12.97
C ARG A 465 -30.82 -5.12 14.35
N ASP A 466 -30.78 -6.43 14.64
CA ASP A 466 -31.24 -6.97 15.93
C ASP A 466 -30.30 -6.54 17.06
N THR A 467 -28.99 -6.66 16.84
CA THR A 467 -28.00 -6.15 17.79
C THR A 467 -28.08 -4.63 17.89
N ALA A 468 -28.23 -3.91 16.79
CA ALA A 468 -28.34 -2.45 16.79
C ALA A 468 -29.52 -1.96 17.64
N ALA A 469 -30.68 -2.60 17.51
CA ALA A 469 -31.85 -2.28 18.31
C ALA A 469 -31.64 -2.58 19.81
N PHE A 470 -30.95 -3.68 20.13
CA PHE A 470 -30.54 -3.97 21.51
C PHE A 470 -29.57 -2.90 22.04
N LEU A 471 -28.55 -2.51 21.29
CA LEU A 471 -27.59 -1.48 21.69
C LEU A 471 -28.29 -0.14 21.93
N ALA A 472 -29.22 0.24 21.05
CA ALA A 472 -30.01 1.44 21.21
C ALA A 472 -30.83 1.42 22.50
N TRP A 473 -31.53 0.32 22.78
CA TRP A 473 -32.27 0.17 24.01
C TRP A 473 -31.39 0.29 25.26
N VAL A 474 -30.21 -0.35 25.28
CA VAL A 474 -29.29 -0.23 26.44
C VAL A 474 -28.79 1.21 26.63
N ILE A 475 -28.53 1.92 25.52
CA ILE A 475 -28.11 3.33 25.55
C ILE A 475 -29.23 4.20 26.13
N ASP A 476 -30.47 4.01 25.68
CA ASP A 476 -31.65 4.74 26.14
C ASP A 476 -31.98 4.47 27.61
N GLU A 477 -31.67 3.27 28.12
CA GLU A 477 -31.76 2.87 29.53
C GLU A 477 -30.65 3.49 30.42
N GLY A 478 -30.02 4.58 29.98
CA GLY A 478 -29.09 5.37 30.78
C GLY A 478 -27.63 4.96 30.66
N ASN A 479 -27.23 4.35 29.53
CA ASN A 479 -25.83 4.03 29.22
C ASN A 479 -25.33 4.83 27.99
N PRO A 480 -25.30 6.18 28.05
CA PRO A 480 -25.00 7.02 26.88
C PRO A 480 -23.61 6.77 26.29
N ASP A 481 -22.63 6.36 27.10
CA ASP A 481 -21.26 6.10 26.68
C ASP A 481 -21.02 4.66 26.18
N LEU A 482 -22.06 3.81 26.17
CA LEU A 482 -21.93 2.38 25.88
C LEU A 482 -21.22 2.14 24.55
N LEU A 483 -21.61 2.86 23.50
CA LEU A 483 -21.08 2.64 22.15
C LEU A 483 -19.58 2.93 22.08
N ALA A 484 -19.15 4.07 22.64
CA ALA A 484 -17.75 4.47 22.67
C ALA A 484 -16.91 3.48 23.51
N GLN A 485 -17.42 3.06 24.67
CA GLN A 485 -16.74 2.09 25.54
C GLN A 485 -16.64 0.70 24.90
N LEU A 486 -17.71 0.23 24.25
CA LEU A 486 -17.76 -1.06 23.56
C LEU A 486 -16.78 -1.06 22.39
N ASN A 487 -16.78 0.01 21.60
CA ASN A 487 -15.84 0.19 20.50
C ASN A 487 -14.37 0.20 20.98
N ALA A 488 -14.06 0.95 22.05
CA ALA A 488 -12.70 0.99 22.61
C ALA A 488 -12.25 -0.40 23.13
N ALA A 489 -13.13 -1.14 23.79
CA ALA A 489 -12.85 -2.50 24.25
C ALA A 489 -12.60 -3.46 23.08
N ALA A 490 -13.40 -3.36 22.01
CA ALA A 490 -13.23 -4.14 20.79
C ALA A 490 -11.89 -3.79 20.09
N ARG A 491 -11.59 -2.51 19.90
CA ARG A 491 -10.39 -2.03 19.23
C ARG A 491 -9.09 -2.41 19.93
N THR A 492 -9.09 -2.38 21.26
CA THR A 492 -7.91 -2.76 22.07
C THR A 492 -7.79 -4.28 22.28
N GLY A 493 -8.76 -5.07 21.78
CA GLY A 493 -8.80 -6.51 21.97
C GLY A 493 -9.03 -6.93 23.43
N THR A 494 -9.67 -6.07 24.22
CA THR A 494 -9.96 -6.29 25.65
C THR A 494 -11.42 -6.66 25.91
N TYR A 495 -12.27 -6.64 24.88
CA TYR A 495 -13.66 -7.08 24.98
C TYR A 495 -13.76 -8.53 25.48
N THR A 496 -14.62 -8.71 26.50
CA THR A 496 -15.05 -10.01 27.04
C THR A 496 -16.49 -9.87 27.53
N ASP A 497 -17.18 -10.99 27.81
CA ASP A 497 -18.56 -10.93 28.33
C ASP A 497 -18.67 -10.17 29.66
N ALA A 498 -17.58 -10.05 30.42
CA ALA A 498 -17.50 -9.25 31.63
C ALA A 498 -17.66 -7.74 31.39
N PHE A 499 -17.47 -7.27 30.14
CA PHE A 499 -17.70 -5.88 29.73
C PHE A 499 -19.08 -5.40 30.15
N TRP A 500 -20.13 -6.17 29.83
CA TRP A 500 -21.51 -5.79 30.09
C TRP A 500 -21.77 -5.55 31.57
N ARG A 501 -21.34 -6.48 32.42
CA ARG A 501 -21.54 -6.34 33.87
C ARG A 501 -20.74 -5.17 34.44
N LYS A 502 -19.55 -4.92 33.92
CA LYS A 502 -18.70 -3.80 34.36
C LYS A 502 -19.29 -2.44 33.97
N THR A 503 -19.84 -2.32 32.76
CA THR A 503 -20.35 -1.05 32.22
C THR A 503 -21.79 -0.77 32.66
N THR A 504 -22.65 -1.79 32.69
CA THR A 504 -24.10 -1.63 32.90
C THR A 504 -24.61 -2.19 34.25
N GLY A 505 -23.77 -2.93 34.97
CA GLY A 505 -24.18 -3.71 36.16
C GLY A 505 -24.81 -5.07 35.86
N SER A 506 -25.25 -5.32 34.62
CA SER A 506 -25.96 -6.52 34.18
C SER A 506 -25.20 -7.29 33.11
N THR A 507 -25.44 -8.60 32.96
CA THR A 507 -24.91 -9.33 31.79
C THR A 507 -25.69 -8.96 30.53
N ALA A 508 -25.10 -9.19 29.34
CA ALA A 508 -25.80 -9.03 28.07
C ALA A 508 -27.13 -9.82 28.04
N GLN A 509 -27.14 -11.04 28.57
CA GLN A 509 -28.37 -11.84 28.66
C GLN A 509 -29.42 -11.19 29.56
N GLN A 510 -29.04 -10.69 30.74
CA GLN A 510 -29.98 -10.02 31.65
C GLN A 510 -30.56 -8.75 31.03
N LEU A 511 -29.74 -7.99 30.31
CA LEU A 511 -30.20 -6.83 29.53
C LEU A 511 -31.15 -7.26 28.40
N SER A 512 -30.83 -8.33 27.67
CA SER A 512 -31.69 -8.85 26.61
C SER A 512 -33.04 -9.34 27.15
N ASP A 513 -33.06 -9.97 28.33
CA ASP A 513 -34.30 -10.42 28.96
C ASP A 513 -35.16 -9.21 29.37
N ALA A 514 -34.55 -8.14 29.88
CA ALA A 514 -35.23 -6.90 30.22
C ALA A 514 -35.77 -6.17 28.97
N TRP A 515 -34.96 -6.09 27.91
CA TRP A 515 -35.35 -5.55 26.61
C TRP A 515 -36.58 -6.27 26.05
N HIS A 516 -36.58 -7.62 26.05
CA HIS A 516 -37.73 -8.39 25.60
C HIS A 516 -38.97 -8.19 26.46
N ALA A 517 -38.81 -8.07 27.79
CA ALA A 517 -39.93 -7.85 28.69
C ALA A 517 -40.62 -6.50 28.47
N GLU A 518 -39.90 -5.49 27.96
CA GLU A 518 -40.46 -4.19 27.60
C GLU A 518 -41.16 -4.21 26.23
N LEU A 519 -40.61 -4.98 25.29
CA LEU A 519 -41.19 -5.15 23.95
C LEU A 519 -42.49 -5.99 23.97
N ASP A 520 -42.70 -6.85 24.97
CA ASP A 520 -43.94 -7.61 25.13
C ASP A 520 -45.05 -6.75 25.78
N PRO A 521 -46.18 -6.50 25.11
CA PRO A 521 -47.26 -5.73 25.69
C PRO A 521 -47.84 -6.46 26.91
N LYS A 522 -47.89 -5.79 28.07
CA LYS A 522 -48.63 -6.30 29.23
C LYS A 522 -50.08 -6.57 28.81
N PRO A 523 -50.67 -7.75 29.12
CA PRO A 523 -52.08 -7.96 28.86
C PRO A 523 -52.87 -6.86 29.57
N ALA A 524 -53.76 -6.20 28.82
CA ALA A 524 -54.67 -5.22 29.39
C ALA A 524 -55.40 -5.89 30.56
N ALA A 525 -55.33 -5.27 31.74
CA ALA A 525 -56.12 -5.70 32.88
C ALA A 525 -57.58 -5.73 32.43
N GLN A 526 -58.19 -6.92 32.47
CA GLN A 526 -59.63 -7.05 32.32
C GLN A 526 -60.23 -6.55 33.63
N ASP A 527 -60.68 -5.30 33.65
CA ASP A 527 -61.51 -4.73 34.71
C ASP A 527 -62.94 -5.29 34.66
#